data_AF-A7T635-F1
#
_entry.id   AF-A7T635-F1
#
_cell.length_a   1.000
_cell.length_b   1.000
_cell.length_c   1.000
_cell.angle_alpha   90.00
_cell.angle_beta   90.00
_cell.angle_gamma   90.00
#
_symmetry.space_group_name_H-M   'P 1'
#
loop_
_entity.id
_entity.type
_entity.pdbx_description
1 polymer ?
#
loop_
_entity_poly.entity_id
_entity_poly.type
_entity_poly.pdbx_seq_one_letter_code
_entity_poly.pdbx_strand_id
1 'polypeptide(L)'
;MATSGTSLALAPALVETYSRLLVYMEIESLGIRGFISHLLPNVFKSQAWGILHTLLEMVSYRLHHIPPNYRVTLLSHLHTIGAVQQTNHNQLNLCVESTALRLITGLGSSEVQPQLSKFIAEPRQILSAESEELNRALVLTIARSMHVTGAESSGNWCDGILGVLIANTPHSWASHTLACFPQPLQQFYSENPTDRPVKTKQALRNHVEEEYRRWKCEYHVDG
;
A
#
# COMPACT_ATOMS: atom_id res chain seq x y z
N MET A 1 -22.84 -18.54 2.98
CA MET A 1 -22.34 -19.72 3.72
C MET A 1 -20.93 -20.01 3.24
N ALA A 2 -19.93 -19.66 4.05
CA ALA A 2 -18.55 -20.12 3.91
C ALA A 2 -18.00 -20.23 5.34
N THR A 3 -18.49 -21.24 6.05
CA THR A 3 -18.16 -21.56 7.45
C THR A 3 -17.49 -22.92 7.53
N SER A 4 -16.69 -23.25 6.52
CA SER A 4 -15.98 -24.51 6.45
C SER A 4 -14.50 -24.17 6.41
N GLY A 5 -13.76 -24.59 7.44
CA GLY A 5 -12.28 -24.52 7.50
C GLY A 5 -11.60 -25.43 6.48
N THR A 6 -12.19 -25.56 5.29
CA THR A 6 -11.70 -26.36 4.18
C THR A 6 -10.63 -25.57 3.44
N SER A 7 -9.40 -26.11 3.40
CA SER A 7 -8.26 -25.64 2.61
C SER A 7 -8.48 -25.75 1.08
N LEU A 8 -9.73 -25.86 0.62
CA LEU A 8 -10.05 -26.05 -0.78
C LEU A 8 -10.15 -24.69 -1.47
N ALA A 9 -9.31 -24.46 -2.47
CA ALA A 9 -9.34 -23.26 -3.28
C ALA A 9 -10.66 -23.14 -4.06
N LEU A 10 -11.05 -21.89 -4.36
CA LEU A 10 -12.18 -21.63 -5.24
C LEU A 10 -11.90 -22.14 -6.65
N ALA A 11 -12.93 -22.66 -7.33
CA ALA A 11 -12.79 -23.09 -8.72
C ALA A 11 -12.37 -21.90 -9.61
N PRO A 12 -11.38 -22.05 -10.51
CA PRO A 12 -10.91 -20.95 -11.37
C PRO A 12 -12.04 -20.30 -12.20
N ALA A 13 -12.96 -21.11 -12.72
CA ALA A 13 -14.11 -20.62 -13.48
C ALA A 13 -15.06 -19.75 -12.64
N LEU A 14 -15.17 -20.02 -11.33
CA LEU A 14 -15.99 -19.21 -10.42
C LEU A 14 -15.37 -17.83 -10.25
N VAL A 15 -14.06 -17.76 -9.99
CA VAL A 15 -13.35 -16.48 -9.80
C VAL A 15 -13.37 -15.65 -11.07
N GLU A 16 -13.10 -16.27 -12.22
CA GLU A 16 -13.12 -15.60 -13.52
C GLU A 16 -14.53 -15.06 -13.85
N THR A 17 -15.57 -15.88 -13.66
CA THR A 17 -16.96 -15.45 -13.89
C THR A 17 -17.36 -14.32 -12.94
N TYR A 18 -17.02 -14.44 -11.66
CA TYR A 18 -17.32 -13.41 -10.67
C TYR A 18 -16.62 -12.09 -11.00
N SER A 19 -15.34 -12.14 -11.43
CA SER A 19 -14.60 -10.93 -11.84
C SER A 19 -15.27 -10.19 -13.00
N ARG A 20 -15.83 -10.91 -13.98
CA ARG A 20 -16.56 -10.33 -15.12
C ARG A 20 -17.88 -9.72 -14.68
N LEU A 21 -18.56 -10.34 -13.70
CA LEU A 21 -19.79 -9.79 -13.14
C LEU A 21 -19.55 -8.48 -12.37
N LEU A 22 -18.42 -8.36 -11.67
CA LEU A 22 -18.06 -7.15 -10.91
C LEU A 22 -17.84 -5.90 -11.78
N VAL A 23 -17.74 -6.05 -13.11
CA VAL A 23 -17.59 -4.94 -14.06
C VAL A 23 -18.92 -4.23 -14.33
N TYR A 24 -20.06 -4.91 -14.14
CA TYR A 24 -21.36 -4.33 -14.44
C TYR A 24 -21.79 -3.35 -13.34
N MET A 25 -21.77 -2.06 -13.66
CA MET A 25 -22.19 -0.99 -12.73
C MET A 25 -23.69 -1.02 -12.43
N GLU A 26 -24.50 -1.66 -13.28
CA GLU A 26 -25.93 -1.88 -13.03
C GLU A 26 -26.19 -2.69 -11.75
N ILE A 27 -25.23 -3.53 -11.35
CA ILE A 27 -25.29 -4.31 -10.12
C ILE A 27 -24.32 -3.81 -9.06
N GLU A 28 -23.85 -2.55 -9.12
CA GLU A 28 -22.81 -1.98 -8.26
C GLU A 28 -22.99 -2.31 -6.76
N SER A 29 -24.22 -2.19 -6.24
CA SER A 29 -24.53 -2.44 -4.83
C SER A 29 -24.24 -3.88 -4.39
N LEU A 30 -24.58 -4.86 -5.22
CA LEU A 30 -24.34 -6.28 -4.97
C LEU A 30 -22.99 -6.75 -5.54
N GLY A 31 -22.42 -5.97 -6.47
CA GLY A 31 -21.17 -6.18 -7.16
C GLY A 31 -20.01 -5.54 -6.40
N ILE A 32 -19.33 -4.56 -7.02
CA ILE A 32 -18.06 -4.02 -6.50
C ILE A 32 -18.17 -3.41 -5.09
N ARG A 33 -19.29 -2.75 -4.77
CA ARG A 33 -19.52 -2.20 -3.43
C ARG A 33 -19.67 -3.32 -2.40
N GLY A 34 -20.47 -4.34 -2.71
CA GLY A 34 -20.65 -5.52 -1.87
C GLY A 34 -19.33 -6.28 -1.67
N PHE A 35 -18.56 -6.43 -2.74
CA PHE A 35 -17.24 -7.06 -2.73
C PHE A 35 -16.28 -6.37 -1.73
N ILE A 36 -16.13 -5.05 -1.85
CA ILE A 36 -15.17 -4.28 -1.03
C ILE A 36 -15.66 -4.11 0.40
N SER A 37 -16.92 -3.74 0.60
CA SER A 37 -17.45 -3.38 1.93
C SER A 37 -17.87 -4.58 2.77
N HIS A 38 -18.20 -5.73 2.15
CA HIS A 38 -18.74 -6.88 2.87
C HIS A 38 -17.94 -8.16 2.65
N LEU A 39 -17.72 -8.59 1.40
CA LEU A 39 -17.07 -9.88 1.15
C LEU A 39 -15.63 -9.89 1.68
N LEU A 40 -14.82 -8.91 1.29
CA LEU A 40 -13.41 -8.87 1.66
C LEU A 40 -13.20 -8.77 3.19
N PRO A 41 -13.88 -7.88 3.93
CA PRO A 41 -13.77 -7.84 5.40
C PRO A 41 -14.26 -9.11 6.07
N ASN A 42 -15.29 -9.78 5.54
CA ASN A 42 -15.79 -11.03 6.11
C ASN A 42 -14.79 -12.18 5.90
N VAL A 43 -14.22 -12.31 4.70
CA VAL A 43 -13.16 -13.30 4.42
C VAL A 43 -11.96 -13.09 5.34
N PHE A 44 -11.56 -11.84 5.58
CA PHE A 44 -10.50 -11.49 6.51
C PHE A 44 -10.86 -11.86 7.97
N LYS A 45 -12.06 -11.48 8.45
CA LYS A 45 -12.53 -11.84 9.81
C LYS A 45 -12.63 -13.35 10.02
N SER A 46 -13.02 -14.09 8.99
CA SER A 46 -13.06 -15.56 9.02
C SER A 46 -11.70 -16.23 8.84
N GLN A 47 -10.61 -15.45 8.70
CA GLN A 47 -9.24 -15.94 8.54
C GLN A 47 -9.09 -16.90 7.36
N ALA A 48 -9.88 -16.69 6.30
CA ALA A 48 -9.87 -17.54 5.11
C ALA A 48 -8.78 -17.07 4.12
N TRP A 49 -7.51 -17.28 4.50
CA TRP A 49 -6.34 -16.73 3.82
C TRP A 49 -6.19 -17.11 2.34
N GLY A 50 -6.46 -18.37 1.99
CA GLY A 50 -6.40 -18.82 0.59
C GLY A 50 -7.46 -18.15 -0.28
N ILE A 51 -8.66 -17.92 0.27
CA ILE A 51 -9.71 -17.17 -0.42
C ILE A 51 -9.28 -15.70 -0.52
N LEU A 52 -8.78 -15.10 0.56
CA LEU A 52 -8.31 -13.72 0.55
C LEU A 52 -7.25 -13.50 -0.54
N HIS A 53 -6.22 -14.36 -0.61
CA HIS A 53 -5.20 -14.33 -1.65
C HIS A 53 -5.82 -14.35 -3.06
N THR A 54 -6.76 -15.28 -3.30
CA THR A 54 -7.45 -15.42 -4.59
C THR A 54 -8.23 -14.15 -4.95
N LEU A 55 -8.91 -13.53 -3.99
CA LEU A 55 -9.67 -12.29 -4.21
C LEU A 55 -8.74 -11.11 -4.52
N LEU A 56 -7.59 -11.01 -3.86
CA LEU A 56 -6.59 -9.96 -4.10
C LEU A 56 -5.91 -10.12 -5.48
N GLU A 57 -5.60 -11.35 -5.89
CA GLU A 57 -5.14 -11.60 -7.26
C GLU A 57 -6.21 -11.22 -8.30
N MET A 58 -7.47 -11.57 -8.05
CA MET A 58 -8.57 -11.17 -8.92
C MET A 58 -8.66 -9.65 -9.08
N VAL A 59 -8.56 -8.89 -7.98
CA VAL A 59 -8.48 -7.42 -8.03
C VAL A 59 -7.30 -6.98 -8.90
N SER A 60 -6.11 -7.52 -8.64
CA SER A 60 -4.86 -7.11 -9.27
C SER A 60 -4.81 -7.39 -10.78
N TYR A 61 -5.45 -8.46 -11.25
CA TYR A 61 -5.25 -8.97 -12.61
C TYR A 61 -6.53 -9.08 -13.45
N ARG A 62 -7.72 -8.83 -12.89
CA ARG A 62 -9.00 -8.94 -13.62
C ARG A 62 -9.88 -7.71 -13.51
N LEU A 63 -9.77 -6.92 -12.45
CA LEU A 63 -10.63 -5.75 -12.24
C LEU A 63 -10.00 -4.46 -12.79
N HIS A 64 -10.18 -4.21 -14.08
CA HIS A 64 -9.59 -3.05 -14.77
C HIS A 64 -10.30 -1.72 -14.47
N HIS A 65 -11.62 -1.74 -14.26
CA HIS A 65 -12.44 -0.53 -14.14
C HIS A 65 -13.09 -0.39 -12.76
N ILE A 66 -12.29 -0.43 -11.70
CA ILE A 66 -12.76 -0.08 -10.35
C ILE A 66 -12.82 1.46 -10.23
N PRO A 67 -13.96 2.06 -9.82
CA PRO A 67 -14.03 3.50 -9.56
C PRO A 67 -13.04 3.98 -8.47
N PRO A 68 -12.53 5.22 -8.54
CA PRO A 68 -11.42 5.66 -7.68
C PRO A 68 -11.73 5.63 -6.17
N ASN A 69 -12.97 5.96 -5.78
CA ASN A 69 -13.43 5.89 -4.39
C ASN A 69 -13.28 4.48 -3.83
N TYR A 70 -13.66 3.47 -4.61
CA TYR A 70 -13.55 2.07 -4.23
C TYR A 70 -12.10 1.59 -4.16
N ARG A 71 -11.22 2.09 -5.04
CA ARG A 71 -9.77 1.81 -4.96
C ARG A 71 -9.17 2.31 -3.65
N VAL A 72 -9.51 3.53 -3.23
CA VAL A 72 -8.98 4.10 -1.97
C VAL A 72 -9.57 3.40 -0.75
N THR A 73 -10.87 3.04 -0.76
CA THR A 73 -11.44 2.20 0.30
C THR A 73 -10.76 0.83 0.38
N LEU A 74 -10.50 0.20 -0.77
CA LEU A 74 -9.78 -1.08 -0.80
C LEU A 74 -8.34 -0.93 -0.30
N LEU A 75 -7.64 0.14 -0.69
CA LEU A 75 -6.30 0.45 -0.19
C LEU A 75 -6.30 0.55 1.35
N SER A 76 -7.31 1.19 1.93
CA SER A 76 -7.46 1.27 3.39
C SER A 76 -7.62 -0.11 4.05
N HIS A 77 -8.42 -0.99 3.45
CA HIS A 77 -8.50 -2.38 3.91
C HIS A 77 -7.16 -3.09 3.81
N LEU A 78 -6.40 -2.89 2.73
CA LEU A 78 -5.07 -3.53 2.56
C LEU A 78 -4.07 -3.08 3.61
N HIS A 79 -4.03 -1.79 3.97
CA HIS A 79 -3.16 -1.32 5.06
C HIS A 79 -3.54 -1.94 6.41
N THR A 80 -4.84 -2.09 6.68
CA THR A 80 -5.33 -2.78 7.89
C THR A 80 -4.95 -4.27 7.89
N ILE A 81 -5.08 -4.95 6.75
CA ILE A 81 -4.72 -6.35 6.58
C ILE A 81 -3.21 -6.54 6.73
N GLY A 82 -2.41 -5.69 6.08
CA GLY A 82 -0.94 -5.76 6.09
C GLY A 82 -0.33 -5.46 7.45
N ALA A 83 -0.99 -4.63 8.28
CA ALA A 83 -0.57 -4.38 9.65
C ALA A 83 -0.69 -5.61 10.55
N VAL A 84 -1.55 -6.58 10.20
CA VAL A 84 -1.64 -7.85 10.91
C VAL A 84 -0.51 -8.75 10.40
N GLN A 85 0.68 -8.63 10.99
CA GLN A 85 1.83 -9.47 10.69
C GLN A 85 1.49 -10.95 10.92
N GLN A 86 1.11 -11.65 9.85
CA GLN A 86 0.99 -13.11 9.86
C GLN A 86 2.34 -13.69 9.45
N THR A 87 3.16 -14.03 10.45
CA THR A 87 4.52 -14.57 10.30
C THR A 87 4.62 -15.82 9.41
N ASN A 88 3.49 -16.50 9.14
CA ASN A 88 3.44 -17.75 8.39
C ASN A 88 2.98 -17.63 6.93
N HIS A 89 2.66 -16.44 6.41
CA HIS A 89 2.10 -16.29 5.06
C HIS A 89 2.84 -15.27 4.19
N ASN A 90 4.13 -15.52 3.90
CA ASN A 90 4.94 -14.67 3.01
C ASN A 90 4.25 -14.37 1.67
N GLN A 91 3.57 -15.36 1.07
CA GLN A 91 2.82 -15.18 -0.19
C GLN A 91 1.68 -14.16 -0.04
N LEU A 92 0.94 -14.21 1.07
CA LEU A 92 -0.17 -13.28 1.31
C LEU A 92 0.36 -11.87 1.55
N ASN A 93 1.43 -11.70 2.33
CA ASN A 93 2.04 -10.39 2.58
C ASN A 93 2.49 -9.74 1.25
N LEU A 94 3.18 -10.51 0.40
CA LEU A 94 3.58 -10.05 -0.94
C LEU A 94 2.36 -9.70 -1.82
N CYS A 95 1.30 -10.51 -1.76
CA CYS A 95 0.07 -10.25 -2.52
C CYS A 95 -0.62 -8.96 -2.07
N VAL A 96 -0.71 -8.72 -0.75
CA VAL A 96 -1.27 -7.49 -0.16
C VAL A 96 -0.46 -6.26 -0.59
N GLU A 97 0.86 -6.28 -0.42
CA GLU A 97 1.72 -5.16 -0.81
C GLU A 97 1.67 -4.90 -2.33
N SER A 98 1.75 -5.96 -3.15
CA SER A 98 1.69 -5.82 -4.61
C SER A 98 0.35 -5.25 -5.07
N THR A 99 -0.75 -5.68 -4.46
CA THR A 99 -2.09 -5.15 -4.76
C THR A 99 -2.20 -3.68 -4.34
N ALA A 100 -1.70 -3.32 -3.14
CA ALA A 100 -1.70 -1.93 -2.67
C ALA A 100 -0.87 -1.02 -3.60
N LEU A 101 0.31 -1.47 -4.01
CA LEU A 101 1.17 -0.74 -4.95
C LEU A 101 0.46 -0.48 -6.28
N ARG A 102 -0.26 -1.47 -6.83
CA ARG A 102 -1.05 -1.30 -8.06
C ARG A 102 -2.20 -0.32 -7.89
N LEU A 103 -2.89 -0.34 -6.75
CA LEU A 103 -3.96 0.62 -6.48
C LEU A 103 -3.39 2.05 -6.40
N ILE A 104 -2.29 2.24 -5.69
CA ILE A 104 -1.61 3.54 -5.56
C ILE A 104 -1.17 4.05 -6.94
N THR A 105 -0.36 3.26 -7.64
CA THR A 105 0.21 3.66 -8.95
C THR A 105 -0.85 3.77 -10.06
N GLY A 106 -1.99 3.08 -9.91
CA GLY A 106 -3.11 3.11 -10.84
C GLY A 106 -4.08 4.27 -10.68
N LEU A 107 -3.95 5.13 -9.65
CA LEU A 107 -4.80 6.32 -9.49
C LEU A 107 -4.54 7.33 -10.62
N GLY A 108 -5.59 7.79 -11.29
CA GLY A 108 -5.49 8.83 -12.31
C GLY A 108 -5.10 10.19 -11.71
N SER A 109 -4.38 11.04 -12.46
CA SER A 109 -3.88 12.32 -11.94
C SER A 109 -5.00 13.24 -11.42
N SER A 110 -6.15 13.25 -12.09
CA SER A 110 -7.34 14.03 -11.70
C SER A 110 -8.12 13.41 -10.53
N GLU A 111 -7.81 12.17 -10.15
CA GLU A 111 -8.52 11.41 -9.13
C GLU A 111 -7.86 11.53 -7.75
N VAL A 112 -6.53 11.69 -7.72
CA VAL A 112 -5.73 11.67 -6.47
C VAL A 112 -6.24 12.69 -5.47
N GLN A 113 -6.26 13.98 -5.82
CA GLN A 113 -6.67 15.02 -4.87
C GLN A 113 -8.12 14.82 -4.36
N PRO A 114 -9.15 14.68 -5.22
CA PRO A 114 -10.53 14.47 -4.74
C PRO A 114 -10.73 13.23 -3.86
N GLN A 115 -9.96 12.15 -4.07
CA GLN A 115 -10.08 10.96 -3.23
C GLN A 115 -9.29 11.07 -1.93
N LEU A 116 -8.04 11.55 -1.98
CA LEU A 116 -7.19 11.62 -0.78
C LEU A 116 -7.62 12.75 0.16
N SER A 117 -8.16 13.86 -0.36
CA SER A 117 -8.64 14.96 0.49
C SER A 117 -9.74 14.53 1.47
N LYS A 118 -10.48 13.45 1.18
CA LYS A 118 -11.49 12.87 2.08
C LYS A 118 -10.90 12.28 3.36
N PHE A 119 -9.60 11.97 3.35
CA PHE A 119 -8.88 11.33 4.45
C PHE A 119 -7.95 12.30 5.19
N ILE A 120 -8.04 13.62 4.94
CA ILE A 120 -7.21 14.62 5.64
C ILE A 120 -7.43 14.56 7.17
N ALA A 121 -8.66 14.29 7.62
CA ALA A 121 -8.96 14.14 9.03
C ALA A 121 -8.39 12.84 9.64
N GLU A 122 -8.26 11.78 8.83
CA GLU A 122 -7.78 10.47 9.27
C GLU A 122 -6.75 9.86 8.29
N PRO A 123 -5.56 10.47 8.10
CA PRO A 123 -4.62 10.05 7.07
C PRO A 123 -4.11 8.62 7.24
N ARG A 124 -4.08 8.11 8.48
CA ARG A 124 -3.64 6.74 8.80
C ARG A 124 -4.42 5.67 8.05
N GLN A 125 -5.65 5.95 7.62
CA GLN A 125 -6.46 4.99 6.87
C GLN A 125 -5.91 4.68 5.49
N ILE A 126 -5.16 5.59 4.86
CA ILE A 126 -4.64 5.46 3.49
C ILE A 126 -3.12 5.34 3.43
N LEU A 127 -2.47 5.19 4.59
CA LEU A 127 -1.03 5.14 4.73
C LEU A 127 -0.60 3.80 5.31
N SER A 128 0.54 3.31 4.85
CA SER A 128 1.19 2.17 5.49
C SER A 128 1.84 2.62 6.80
N ALA A 129 1.74 1.77 7.83
CA ALA A 129 2.45 1.99 9.10
C ALA A 129 3.92 1.58 9.02
N GLU A 130 4.24 0.57 8.22
CA GLU A 130 5.58 -0.07 8.20
C GLU A 130 6.27 -0.02 6.83
N SER A 131 5.52 -0.12 5.74
CA SER A 131 6.09 -0.20 4.39
C SER A 131 6.48 1.18 3.87
N GLU A 132 7.79 1.47 3.90
CA GLU A 132 8.37 2.70 3.35
C GLU A 132 8.06 2.79 1.84
N GLU A 133 8.17 1.68 1.11
CA GLU A 133 8.01 1.63 -0.35
C GLU A 133 6.60 2.02 -0.80
N LEU A 134 5.56 1.55 -0.11
CA LEU A 134 4.17 1.95 -0.42
C LEU A 134 3.93 3.44 -0.16
N ASN A 135 4.45 3.96 0.95
CA ASN A 135 4.34 5.37 1.29
C ASN A 135 5.12 6.23 0.28
N ARG A 136 6.31 5.80 -0.15
CA ARG A 136 7.08 6.45 -1.22
C ARG A 136 6.35 6.43 -2.56
N ALA A 137 5.74 5.31 -2.93
CA ALA A 137 4.93 5.21 -4.15
C ALA A 137 3.73 6.17 -4.12
N LEU A 138 3.11 6.36 -2.95
CA LEU A 138 2.03 7.32 -2.78
C LEU A 138 2.53 8.76 -2.97
N VAL A 139 3.68 9.12 -2.39
CA VAL A 139 4.30 10.45 -2.60
C VAL A 139 4.60 10.69 -4.08
N LEU A 140 5.18 9.72 -4.79
CA LEU A 140 5.42 9.82 -6.24
C LEU A 140 4.11 10.00 -7.03
N THR A 141 3.05 9.33 -6.60
CA THR A 141 1.71 9.45 -7.21
C THR A 141 1.11 10.83 -6.99
N ILE A 142 1.26 11.40 -5.79
CA ILE A 142 0.86 12.78 -5.46
C ILE A 142 1.67 13.77 -6.30
N ALA A 143 3.00 13.62 -6.35
CA ALA A 143 3.88 14.48 -7.12
C ALA A 143 3.49 14.52 -8.61
N ARG A 144 3.28 13.34 -9.22
CA ARG A 144 2.80 13.23 -10.60
C ARG A 144 1.42 13.86 -10.78
N SER A 145 0.49 13.63 -9.86
CA SER A 145 -0.86 14.19 -9.94
C SER A 145 -0.82 15.71 -9.95
N MET A 146 -0.14 16.32 -8.98
CA MET A 146 -0.01 17.76 -8.84
C MET A 146 0.62 18.41 -10.07
N HIS A 147 1.68 17.78 -10.60
CA HIS A 147 2.34 18.24 -11.81
C HIS A 147 1.40 18.24 -13.03
N VAL A 148 0.67 17.13 -13.24
CA VAL A 148 -0.21 16.97 -14.42
C VAL A 148 -1.44 17.87 -14.35
N THR A 149 -2.02 18.07 -13.16
CA THR A 149 -3.24 18.89 -13.01
C THR A 149 -2.96 20.38 -12.82
N GLY A 150 -1.69 20.77 -12.70
CA GLY A 150 -1.32 22.16 -12.39
C GLY A 150 -1.76 22.60 -10.99
N ALA A 151 -2.01 21.65 -10.07
CA ALA A 151 -2.51 21.94 -8.72
C ALA A 151 -1.42 22.48 -7.77
N GLU A 152 -0.31 22.98 -8.29
CA GLU A 152 0.80 23.55 -7.50
C GLU A 152 0.37 24.79 -6.73
N SER A 153 -0.61 25.54 -7.24
CA SER A 153 -1.18 26.74 -6.62
C SER A 153 -2.33 26.45 -5.66
N SER A 154 -2.78 25.21 -5.54
CA SER A 154 -4.02 24.83 -4.81
C SER A 154 -3.88 24.79 -3.29
N GLY A 155 -2.78 25.33 -2.74
CA GLY A 155 -2.43 25.21 -1.33
C GLY A 155 -1.99 23.80 -0.94
N ASN A 156 -1.34 23.67 0.21
CA ASN A 156 -0.77 22.41 0.68
C ASN A 156 -1.81 21.45 1.27
N TRP A 157 -2.79 21.01 0.46
CA TRP A 157 -3.85 20.11 0.89
C TRP A 157 -3.32 18.76 1.43
N CYS A 158 -2.10 18.37 1.06
CA CYS A 158 -1.48 17.11 1.44
C CYS A 158 -0.53 17.20 2.65
N ASP A 159 -0.28 18.37 3.24
CA ASP A 159 0.71 18.49 4.34
C ASP A 159 0.37 17.60 5.54
N GLY A 160 -0.90 17.56 5.94
CA GLY A 160 -1.34 16.68 7.03
C GLY A 160 -1.14 15.19 6.71
N ILE A 161 -1.32 14.80 5.44
CA ILE A 161 -1.08 13.43 4.99
C ILE A 161 0.42 13.13 5.01
N LEU A 162 1.24 14.03 4.45
CA LEU A 162 2.70 13.88 4.39
C LEU A 162 3.33 13.87 5.78
N GLY A 163 2.84 14.68 6.71
CA GLY A 163 3.29 14.71 8.10
C GLY A 163 3.08 13.37 8.80
N VAL A 164 1.89 12.77 8.68
CA VAL A 164 1.62 11.42 9.23
C VAL A 164 2.45 10.35 8.51
N LEU A 165 2.62 10.48 7.20
CA LEU A 165 3.38 9.55 6.38
C LEU A 165 4.87 9.51 6.78
N ILE A 166 5.49 10.67 6.99
CA ILE A 166 6.87 10.76 7.47
C ILE A 166 6.99 10.27 8.92
N ALA A 167 5.99 10.51 9.76
CA ALA A 167 5.99 9.99 11.13
C ALA A 167 5.92 8.44 11.15
N ASN A 168 5.16 7.82 10.24
CA ASN A 168 5.08 6.36 10.14
C ASN A 168 6.37 5.75 9.57
N THR A 169 6.84 6.28 8.43
CA THR A 169 8.01 5.75 7.72
C THR A 169 8.95 6.89 7.35
N PRO A 170 9.84 7.32 8.26
CA PRO A 170 10.79 8.40 7.99
C PRO A 170 11.73 8.05 6.85
N HIS A 171 11.67 8.80 5.74
CA HIS A 171 12.55 8.65 4.59
C HIS A 171 12.88 9.97 3.91
N SER A 172 13.95 9.96 3.12
CA SER A 172 14.40 11.07 2.30
C SER A 172 14.38 10.72 0.80
N TRP A 173 14.48 11.74 -0.04
CA TRP A 173 14.56 11.60 -1.49
C TRP A 173 15.95 11.99 -1.99
N ALA A 174 16.42 11.28 -3.01
CA ALA A 174 17.64 11.68 -3.69
C ALA A 174 17.43 13.05 -4.37
N SER A 175 18.48 13.87 -4.43
CA SER A 175 18.42 15.24 -4.96
C SER A 175 17.83 15.31 -6.37
N HIS A 176 18.22 14.38 -7.25
CA HIS A 176 17.71 14.33 -8.62
C HIS A 176 16.23 13.96 -8.71
N THR A 177 15.70 13.19 -7.75
CA THR A 177 14.26 12.86 -7.68
C THR A 177 13.48 14.03 -7.14
N LEU A 178 13.96 14.63 -6.05
CA LEU A 178 13.30 15.77 -5.40
C LEU A 178 13.24 16.99 -6.33
N ALA A 179 14.28 17.22 -7.15
CA ALA A 179 14.29 18.28 -8.15
C ALA A 179 13.16 18.16 -9.20
N CYS A 180 12.61 16.96 -9.41
CA CYS A 180 11.50 16.72 -10.31
C CYS A 180 10.12 16.87 -9.65
N PHE A 181 10.06 17.08 -8.32
CA PHE A 181 8.79 17.23 -7.62
C PHE A 181 8.22 18.64 -7.81
N PRO A 182 6.89 18.82 -7.72
CA PRO A 182 6.28 20.14 -7.58
C PRO A 182 6.84 20.93 -6.40
N GLN A 183 6.88 22.27 -6.53
CA GLN A 183 7.45 23.17 -5.53
C GLN A 183 6.93 22.95 -4.09
N PRO A 184 5.62 22.75 -3.84
CA PRO A 184 5.14 22.50 -2.48
C PRO A 184 5.75 21.26 -1.81
N LEU A 185 5.97 20.18 -2.58
CA LEU A 185 6.60 18.97 -2.05
C LEU A 185 8.09 19.18 -1.80
N GLN A 186 8.78 19.93 -2.67
CA GLN A 186 10.18 20.28 -2.45
C GLN A 186 10.34 21.06 -1.13
N GLN A 187 9.48 22.06 -0.91
CA GLN A 187 9.45 22.85 0.32
C GLN A 187 9.20 21.97 1.54
N PHE A 188 8.15 21.14 1.51
CA PHE A 188 7.82 20.23 2.61
C PHE A 188 9.02 19.36 3.03
N TYR A 189 9.70 18.73 2.08
CA TYR A 189 10.86 17.86 2.36
C TYR A 189 12.13 18.63 2.74
N SER A 190 12.23 19.92 2.39
CA SER A 190 13.32 20.79 2.85
C SER A 190 13.13 21.26 4.30
N GLU A 191 11.88 21.49 4.71
CA GLU A 191 11.50 21.93 6.06
C GLU A 191 11.41 20.76 7.05
N ASN A 192 11.11 19.55 6.56
CA ASN A 192 11.03 18.32 7.33
C ASN A 192 12.13 17.33 6.90
N PRO A 193 13.42 17.69 7.06
CA PRO A 193 14.50 16.75 6.78
C PRO A 193 14.36 15.57 7.73
N THR A 194 14.34 14.36 7.18
CA THR A 194 14.25 13.16 7.99
C THR A 194 15.58 12.91 8.70
N ASP A 195 15.55 13.07 10.02
CA ASP A 195 16.65 12.87 10.98
C ASP A 195 17.11 11.40 11.10
N ARG A 196 16.74 10.52 10.16
CA ARG A 196 17.33 9.18 10.14
C ARG A 196 18.82 9.38 9.91
N PRO A 197 19.71 9.00 10.86
CA PRO A 197 21.12 9.05 10.59
C PRO A 197 21.31 8.12 9.39
N VAL A 198 21.64 8.69 8.23
CA VAL A 198 22.07 7.90 7.08
C VAL A 198 23.26 7.14 7.61
N LYS A 199 23.05 5.86 7.98
CA LYS A 199 24.13 5.01 8.48
C LYS A 199 25.20 5.12 7.41
N THR A 200 26.32 5.75 7.75
CA THR A 200 27.36 5.98 6.77
C THR A 200 27.70 4.62 6.16
N LYS A 201 28.08 4.61 4.89
CA LYS A 201 28.48 3.36 4.22
C LYS A 201 29.45 2.54 5.07
N GLN A 202 30.33 3.22 5.80
CA GLN A 202 31.27 2.64 6.75
C GLN A 202 30.59 2.06 8.00
N ALA A 203 29.67 2.79 8.64
CA ALA A 203 28.94 2.29 9.81
C ALA A 203 28.10 1.04 9.46
N LEU A 204 27.42 1.04 8.32
CA LEU A 204 26.68 -0.14 7.85
C LEU A 204 27.62 -1.33 7.60
N ARG A 205 28.74 -1.09 6.91
CA ARG A 205 29.75 -2.12 6.66
C ARG A 205 30.27 -2.73 7.95
N ASN A 206 30.68 -1.90 8.90
CA ASN A 206 31.21 -2.35 10.20
C ASN A 206 30.17 -3.19 10.95
N HIS A 207 28.91 -2.75 10.95
CA HIS A 207 27.82 -3.49 11.59
C HIS A 207 27.58 -4.86 10.94
N VAL A 208 27.61 -4.94 9.60
CA VAL A 208 27.45 -6.23 8.88
C VAL A 208 28.62 -7.17 9.18
N GLU A 209 29.85 -6.66 9.17
CA GLU A 209 31.04 -7.46 9.48
C GLU A 209 31.04 -7.97 10.93
N GLU A 210 30.56 -7.15 11.88
CA GLU A 210 30.44 -7.55 13.29
C GLU A 210 29.37 -8.63 13.50
N GLU A 211 28.17 -8.45 12.96
CA GLU A 211 27.09 -9.44 13.06
C GLU A 211 27.48 -10.76 12.38
N TYR A 212 28.14 -10.69 11.22
CA TYR A 212 28.66 -11.89 10.55
C TYR A 212 29.72 -12.62 11.40
N ARG A 213 30.60 -11.87 12.07
CA ARG A 213 31.60 -12.46 12.98
C ARG A 213 30.92 -13.14 14.17
N ARG A 214 29.92 -12.52 14.79
CA ARG A 214 29.12 -13.09 15.89
C ARG A 214 28.45 -14.40 15.44
N TRP A 215 27.76 -14.37 14.31
CA TRP A 215 27.13 -15.55 13.71
C TRP A 215 28.16 -16.69 13.48
N LYS A 216 29.35 -16.37 12.94
CA LYS A 216 30.37 -17.41 12.73
C LYS A 216 30.88 -18.02 14.05
N CYS A 217 31.04 -17.22 15.10
CA CYS A 217 31.49 -17.68 16.42
C CYS A 217 30.44 -18.53 17.13
N GLU A 218 29.15 -18.21 17.01
CA GLU A 218 28.07 -18.97 17.66
C GLU A 218 27.83 -20.35 17.02
N TYR A 219 28.05 -20.49 15.71
CA TYR A 219 27.78 -21.75 14.99
C TYR A 219 29.02 -22.65 14.75
N HIS A 220 30.21 -22.27 15.25
CA HIS A 220 31.45 -23.08 15.13
C HIS A 220 31.95 -23.67 16.47
N VAL A 221 31.22 -23.49 17.58
CA VAL A 221 31.59 -24.05 18.89
C VAL A 221 30.89 -25.40 19.18
N ASP A 222 29.86 -25.76 18.42
CA ASP A 222 29.11 -27.02 18.55
C ASP A 222 29.48 -28.07 17.48
N GLY A 223 30.74 -28.09 17.01
CA GLY A 223 31.27 -29.04 16.03
C GLY A 223 32.46 -29.84 16.53
#